data_AF-A0A2E9F8Y3-F1
#
_entry.id   AF-A0A2E9F8Y3-F1
#
_cell.length_a   1.000
_cell.length_b   1.000
_cell.length_c   1.000
_cell.angle_alpha   90.00
_cell.angle_beta   90.00
_cell.angle_gamma   90.00
#
_symmetry.space_group_name_H-M   'P 1'
#
loop_
_entity.id
_entity.type
_entity.pdbx_description
1 polymer ?
#
loop_
_entity_poly.entity_id
_entity_poly.type
_entity_poly.pdbx_seq_one_letter_code
_entity_poly.pdbx_strand_id
1 'polypeptide(L)'
;MPISKIYIHIVQLIVIPLCLTSSALYASEQDKDTWVDLGLIEHEEIREASGMVASRKNSGVLWIHNDSDNPNCLYALDIKGRHLGIYHIEGIINRDWEDIA
;
A
#
# COMPACT_ATOMS: atom_id res chain seq x y z
N MET A 1 -39.39 -37.33 20.86
CA MET A 1 -38.63 -36.05 21.00
C MET A 1 -37.13 -36.15 21.35
N PRO A 2 -36.43 -37.31 21.46
CA PRO A 2 -34.97 -37.31 21.70
C PRO A 2 -34.12 -37.35 20.42
N ILE A 3 -34.62 -37.98 19.35
CA ILE A 3 -33.86 -38.26 18.12
C ILE A 3 -33.56 -36.99 17.30
N SER A 4 -34.50 -36.05 17.21
CA SER A 4 -34.30 -34.79 16.47
C SER A 4 -33.24 -33.89 17.12
N LYS A 5 -33.13 -33.89 18.46
CA LYS A 5 -32.08 -33.15 19.18
C LYS A 5 -30.69 -33.73 18.91
N ILE A 6 -30.58 -35.05 18.82
CA ILE A 6 -29.33 -35.75 18.48
C ILE A 6 -28.88 -35.35 17.06
N TYR A 7 -29.78 -35.33 16.07
CA TYR A 7 -29.45 -34.88 14.72
C TYR A 7 -29.02 -33.41 14.66
N ILE A 8 -29.67 -32.53 15.40
CA ILE A 8 -29.28 -31.11 15.48
C ILE A 8 -27.86 -30.97 16.05
N HIS A 9 -27.53 -31.71 17.12
CA HIS A 9 -26.19 -31.67 17.69
C HIS A 9 -25.13 -32.26 16.76
N ILE A 10 -25.42 -33.34 16.04
CA ILE A 10 -24.51 -33.92 15.04
C ILE A 10 -24.26 -32.91 13.90
N VAL A 11 -25.30 -32.24 13.40
CA VAL A 11 -25.14 -31.21 12.35
C VAL A 11 -24.33 -30.02 12.87
N GLN A 12 -24.58 -29.56 14.09
CA GLN A 12 -23.79 -28.49 14.71
C GLN A 12 -22.31 -28.88 14.87
N LEU A 13 -22.02 -30.11 15.30
CA LEU A 13 -20.66 -30.63 15.45
C LEU A 13 -19.91 -30.79 14.14
N ILE A 14 -20.59 -30.82 12.99
CA ILE A 14 -19.95 -30.91 11.67
C ILE A 14 -19.81 -29.52 11.05
N VAL A 15 -20.89 -28.73 11.06
CA VAL A 15 -20.94 -27.42 10.36
C VAL A 15 -20.06 -26.39 11.04
N ILE A 16 -20.04 -26.34 12.38
CA ILE A 16 -19.27 -25.34 13.13
C ILE A 16 -17.76 -25.50 12.88
N PRO A 17 -17.14 -26.68 13.07
CA PRO A 17 -15.71 -26.83 12.77
C PRO A 17 -15.40 -26.63 11.29
N LEU A 18 -16.28 -27.04 10.37
CA LEU A 18 -16.07 -26.82 8.93
C LEU A 18 -16.03 -25.32 8.58
N CYS A 19 -16.95 -24.53 9.14
CA CYS A 19 -16.94 -23.08 8.97
C CYS A 19 -15.67 -22.46 9.56
N LEU A 20 -15.29 -22.84 10.78
CA LEU A 20 -14.09 -22.31 11.45
C LEU A 20 -12.80 -22.63 10.68
N THR A 21 -12.67 -23.83 10.12
CA THR A 21 -11.49 -24.20 9.30
C THR A 21 -11.42 -23.44 7.98
N SER A 22 -12.59 -23.18 7.36
CA SER A 22 -12.66 -22.40 6.12
C SER A 22 -12.23 -20.95 6.38
N SER A 23 -12.78 -20.32 7.42
CA SER A 23 -12.41 -18.96 7.83
C SER A 23 -10.92 -18.82 8.15
N ALA A 24 -10.32 -19.80 8.81
CA ALA A 24 -8.89 -19.80 9.13
C ALA A 24 -8.01 -19.94 7.87
N LEU A 25 -8.41 -20.76 6.89
CA LEU A 25 -7.72 -20.86 5.60
C LEU A 25 -7.78 -19.53 4.83
N TYR A 26 -8.98 -18.93 4.73
CA TYR A 26 -9.16 -17.63 4.09
C TYR A 26 -8.32 -16.53 4.76
N ALA A 27 -8.24 -16.52 6.10
CA ALA A 27 -7.41 -15.57 6.83
C ALA A 27 -5.90 -15.78 6.56
N SER A 28 -5.44 -17.03 6.44
CA SER A 28 -4.03 -17.33 6.14
C SER A 28 -3.60 -16.95 4.73
N GLU A 29 -4.54 -16.94 3.77
CA GLU A 29 -4.26 -16.57 2.38
C GLU A 29 -4.06 -15.05 2.22
N GLN A 30 -4.63 -14.27 3.14
CA GLN A 30 -4.58 -12.81 3.14
C GLN A 30 -3.23 -12.24 3.66
N ASP A 31 -2.35 -13.10 4.20
CA ASP A 31 -1.04 -12.71 4.77
C ASP A 31 0.10 -12.67 3.73
N LYS A 32 -0.23 -12.69 2.43
CA LYS A 32 0.75 -12.65 1.32
C LYS A 32 1.31 -11.26 1.04
N ASP A 33 0.70 -10.21 1.57
CA ASP A 33 1.18 -8.83 1.41
C ASP A 33 2.14 -8.47 2.56
N THR A 34 3.31 -9.12 2.56
CA THR A 34 4.38 -8.75 3.49
C THR A 34 4.98 -7.42 3.03
N TRP A 35 4.58 -6.33 3.68
CA TRP A 35 5.22 -5.03 3.50
C TRP A 35 6.66 -5.09 4.01
N VAL A 36 7.59 -4.58 3.22
CA VAL A 36 9.00 -4.45 3.62
C VAL A 36 9.28 -2.98 3.87
N ASP A 37 9.73 -2.66 5.08
CA ASP A 37 10.27 -1.34 5.39
C ASP A 37 11.63 -1.18 4.67
N LEU A 38 11.71 -0.20 3.76
CA LEU A 38 12.91 0.09 2.98
C LEU A 38 13.69 1.30 3.50
N GLY A 39 13.20 1.99 4.53
CA GLY A 39 13.83 3.17 5.11
C GLY A 39 12.97 4.43 5.08
N LEU A 40 13.57 5.54 5.54
CA LEU A 40 12.94 6.86 5.61
C LEU A 40 13.37 7.71 4.40
N ILE A 41 12.45 8.57 3.94
CA ILE A 41 12.79 9.62 2.97
C ILE A 41 13.68 10.66 3.65
N GLU A 42 14.85 10.92 3.08
CA GLU A 42 15.86 11.78 3.70
C GLU A 42 15.65 13.29 3.42
N HIS A 43 14.89 13.63 2.36
CA HIS A 43 14.72 15.02 1.94
C HIS A 43 13.55 15.72 2.67
N GLU A 44 13.87 16.66 3.55
CA GLU A 44 12.91 17.31 4.46
C GLU A 44 11.77 18.08 3.76
N GLU A 45 11.98 18.53 2.51
CA GLU A 45 10.93 19.22 1.76
C GLU A 45 9.84 18.27 1.24
N ILE A 46 10.07 16.95 1.26
CA ILE A 46 9.07 15.94 0.91
C ILE A 46 8.25 15.62 2.18
N ARG A 47 7.23 16.43 2.43
CA ARG A 47 6.42 16.35 3.66
C ARG A 47 5.15 15.52 3.52
N GLU A 48 4.70 15.30 2.29
CA GLU A 48 3.42 14.64 2.00
C GLU A 48 3.62 13.41 1.10
N ALA A 49 4.47 13.54 0.07
CA ALA A 49 4.64 12.51 -0.95
C ALA A 49 3.30 12.05 -1.56
N SER A 50 2.45 13.01 -1.96
CA SER A 50 1.09 12.80 -2.45
C SER A 50 1.00 11.82 -3.62
N GLY A 51 2.00 11.81 -4.50
CA GLY A 51 2.13 10.83 -5.57
C GLY A 51 3.54 10.25 -5.68
N MET A 52 3.65 8.98 -6.09
CA MET A 52 4.91 8.27 -6.28
C MET A 52 4.85 7.27 -7.44
N VAL A 53 5.89 7.22 -8.27
CA VAL A 53 6.02 6.20 -9.33
C VAL A 53 7.45 5.76 -9.57
N ALA A 54 7.62 4.49 -9.95
CA ALA A 54 8.90 3.98 -10.41
C ALA A 54 9.29 4.59 -11.77
N SER A 55 10.54 5.03 -11.89
CA SER A 55 11.07 5.58 -13.12
C SER A 55 11.13 4.53 -14.23
N ARG A 56 10.55 4.85 -15.39
CA ARG A 56 10.60 4.01 -16.59
C ARG A 56 11.99 3.94 -17.24
N LYS A 57 12.83 4.97 -17.04
CA LYS A 57 14.14 5.10 -17.69
C LYS A 57 15.32 4.79 -16.76
N ASN A 58 15.14 4.96 -15.45
CA ASN A 58 16.21 4.82 -14.48
C ASN A 58 15.83 3.75 -13.45
N SER A 59 16.39 2.54 -13.61
CA SER A 59 16.10 1.43 -12.69
C SER A 59 16.48 1.79 -11.26
N GLY A 60 15.60 1.50 -10.30
CA GLY A 60 15.81 1.78 -8.88
C GLY A 60 15.54 3.23 -8.45
N VAL A 61 15.05 4.09 -9.36
CA VAL A 61 14.66 5.47 -9.05
C VAL A 61 13.14 5.57 -8.92
N LEU A 62 12.69 6.30 -7.90
CA LEU A 62 11.31 6.69 -7.66
C LEU A 62 11.16 8.20 -7.90
N TRP A 63 10.06 8.61 -8.52
CA TRP A 63 9.66 10.01 -8.66
C TRP A 63 8.52 10.31 -7.70
N ILE A 64 8.60 11.42 -6.97
CA ILE A 64 7.61 11.86 -5.97
C ILE A 64 7.27 13.34 -6.15
N HIS A 65 6.06 13.76 -5.76
CA HIS A 65 5.69 15.16 -5.55
C HIS A 65 4.87 15.33 -4.26
N ASN A 66 4.82 16.57 -3.75
CA ASN A 66 3.79 17.01 -2.79
C ASN A 66 2.64 17.69 -3.57
N ASP A 67 1.54 18.04 -2.90
CA ASP A 67 0.37 18.72 -3.50
C ASP A 67 0.17 20.14 -2.92
N SER A 68 -0.87 20.89 -3.30
CA SER A 68 -1.45 22.02 -2.55
C SER A 68 -0.50 23.20 -2.35
N ASP A 69 -0.16 23.88 -3.46
CA ASP A 69 0.72 25.05 -3.56
C ASP A 69 2.18 24.81 -3.14
N ASN A 70 2.57 23.55 -2.95
CA ASN A 70 3.97 23.16 -2.83
C ASN A 70 4.77 23.49 -4.11
N PRO A 71 6.11 23.52 -4.06
CA PRO A 71 6.92 23.77 -5.25
C PRO A 71 6.54 22.86 -6.42
N ASN A 72 6.54 23.44 -7.63
CA ASN A 72 6.19 22.75 -8.88
C ASN A 72 7.34 21.84 -9.33
N CYS A 73 7.68 20.83 -8.53
CA CYS A 73 8.85 20.00 -8.77
C CYS A 73 8.58 18.53 -8.48
N LEU A 74 9.39 17.69 -9.11
CA LEU A 74 9.48 16.27 -8.84
C LEU A 74 10.79 15.99 -8.10
N TYR A 75 10.73 15.17 -7.07
CA TYR A 75 11.88 14.66 -6.36
C TYR A 75 12.23 13.27 -6.87
N ALA A 76 13.51 13.04 -7.21
CA ALA A 76 14.04 11.72 -7.49
C ALA A 76 14.60 11.12 -6.19
N LEU A 77 14.16 9.92 -5.84
CA LEU A 77 14.73 9.13 -4.74
C LEU A 77 15.22 7.78 -5.26
N ASP A 78 16.12 7.13 -4.53
CA ASP A 78 16.30 5.69 -4.67
C ASP A 78 15.29 4.91 -3.81
N ILE A 79 15.26 3.58 -3.95
CA ILE A 79 14.34 2.72 -3.20
C ILE A 79 14.55 2.74 -1.67
N LYS A 80 15.62 3.35 -1.16
CA LYS A 80 15.90 3.47 0.27
C LYS A 80 15.56 4.86 0.82
N GLY A 81 14.94 5.72 0.00
CA GLY A 81 14.56 7.08 0.39
C GLY A 81 15.67 8.11 0.26
N ARG A 82 16.83 7.76 -0.31
CA ARG A 82 17.94 8.70 -0.49
C ARG A 82 17.64 9.67 -1.62
N HIS A 83 17.87 10.95 -1.38
CA HIS A 83 17.65 11.99 -2.36
C HIS A 83 18.65 11.91 -3.53
N LEU A 84 18.15 11.93 -4.76
CA LEU A 84 18.95 11.87 -5.99
C LEU A 84 18.91 13.16 -6.80
N GLY A 85 17.89 14.01 -6.61
CA GLY A 85 17.78 15.30 -7.27
C GLY A 85 16.36 15.85 -7.33
N ILE A 86 16.25 17.09 -7.81
CA ILE A 86 14.98 17.81 -7.98
C ILE A 86 14.84 18.24 -9.44
N TYR A 87 13.65 18.03 -10.01
CA TYR A 87 13.30 18.52 -11.33
C TYR A 87 12.17 19.54 -11.23
N HIS A 88 12.45 20.80 -11.57
CA HIS A 88 11.46 21.87 -11.56
C HIS A 88 10.68 21.91 -12.87
N ILE A 89 9.37 22.14 -12.76
CA ILE A 89 8.46 22.25 -13.88
C ILE A 89 8.01 23.70 -13.98
N GLU A 90 8.44 24.35 -15.06
CA GLU A 90 8.26 25.77 -15.27
C GLU A 90 6.86 26.13 -15.80
N GLY A 91 6.40 27.33 -15.45
CA GLY A 91 5.21 27.95 -16.06
C GLY A 91 3.85 27.40 -15.59
N ILE A 92 3.83 26.68 -14.47
CA ILE A 92 2.63 26.06 -13.89
C ILE A 92 2.53 26.32 -12.39
N ILE A 93 1.42 25.91 -11.77
CA ILE A 93 1.23 25.92 -10.31
C ILE A 93 0.70 24.54 -9.91
N ASN A 94 1.31 23.97 -8.88
CA ASN A 94 0.89 22.74 -8.24
C ASN A 94 -0.30 23.01 -7.31
N ARG A 95 -1.52 22.96 -7.85
CA ARG A 95 -2.73 23.24 -7.08
C ARG A 95 -3.37 22.00 -6.46
N ASP A 96 -3.31 20.88 -7.18
CA ASP A 96 -4.12 19.66 -6.94
C ASP A 96 -3.51 18.49 -7.73
N TRP A 97 -2.22 18.23 -7.50
CA TRP A 97 -1.47 17.13 -8.07
C TRP A 97 -1.55 15.93 -7.14
N GLU A 98 -2.27 14.91 -7.61
CA GLU A 98 -2.48 13.65 -6.87
C GLU A 98 -1.87 12.45 -7.60
N ASP A 99 -1.78 12.52 -8.93
CA ASP A 99 -1.42 11.37 -9.77
C ASP A 99 -0.12 11.62 -10.55
N ILE A 100 0.71 10.58 -10.64
CA ILE A 100 1.96 10.57 -11.39
C ILE A 100 2.21 9.15 -11.93
N ALA A 101 2.18 8.97 -13.26
CA ALA A 101 2.59 7.73 -13.96
C ALA A 101 2.76 7.92 -15.49
#